data_AF-A0A812KH15-F1
#
_entry.id   AF-A0A812KH15-F1
#
_cell.length_a   1.000
_cell.length_b   1.000
_cell.length_c   1.000
_cell.angle_alpha   90.00
_cell.angle_beta   90.00
_cell.angle_gamma   90.00
#
_symmetry.space_group_name_H-M   'P 1'
#
loop_
_entity.id
_entity.type
_entity.pdbx_description
1 polymer ?
#
loop_
_entity_poly.entity_id
_entity_poly.type
_entity_poly.pdbx_seq_one_letter_code
_entity_poly.pdbx_strand_id
1 'polypeptide(L)'
;MALITSEAAFLQRCSEVSSDGSLHAALVAQGIRNFRQLAFAIGTPRVEPSAQQYSDLATQVFGASPALGKIAILRDLHFEATTYVIQVFKEQASSDTADVQIKRLPLPERTARALDQQRRLSGVAITGELQPSYNLVDKCNTMLESGALVWLPPSVCSKRDAEVAIGITEKSPVVHLEKDALKLTAPQPKIPVDLSSPLNLMWAWQRRGIAMDQCGLLSWAVHEQYVQRLLNLLTAPVPSHCSPVRTEQLIRADKEVWTLLAREVQPPYKSLPTGIKPLDAPFTSMMFDQRIQVWLTPVASTNVSSASGAGAVPEVPDLPTPHGPQKTPTKKKIRKKARALMPESFKKCPRFSKGPVCWAHNGEGTGDASSDPGEQPA
;
A
#
# COMPACT_ATOMS: atom_id res chain seq x y z
N MET A 1 -2.05 8.62 18.11
CA MET A 1 -2.59 7.59 19.03
C MET A 1 -1.65 6.40 19.18
N ALA A 2 -1.13 5.84 18.08
CA ALA A 2 -0.37 4.59 18.09
C ALA A 2 0.80 4.52 19.09
N LEU A 3 1.61 5.59 19.26
CA LEU A 3 2.77 5.54 20.16
C LEU A 3 2.36 5.42 21.65
N ILE A 4 1.47 6.30 22.12
CA ILE A 4 1.13 6.38 23.55
C ILE A 4 0.34 5.16 24.05
N THR A 5 -0.29 4.40 23.16
CA THR A 5 -1.03 3.17 23.47
C THR A 5 -0.26 1.90 23.11
N SER A 6 0.90 1.99 22.47
CA SER A 6 1.71 0.81 22.10
C SER A 6 2.45 0.25 23.30
N GLU A 7 2.16 -1.01 23.64
CA GLU A 7 2.89 -1.74 24.69
C GLU A 7 4.32 -2.08 24.23
N ALA A 8 4.50 -2.39 22.94
CA ALA A 8 5.82 -2.72 22.39
C ALA A 8 6.78 -1.52 22.39
N ALA A 9 6.28 -0.31 22.09
CA ALA A 9 7.09 0.90 22.16
C ALA A 9 7.49 1.24 23.61
N PHE A 10 6.57 1.01 24.55
CA PHE A 10 6.83 1.18 25.98
C PHE A 10 7.89 0.18 26.49
N LEU A 11 7.76 -1.09 26.11
CA LEU A 11 8.75 -2.15 26.36
C LEU A 11 10.15 -1.76 25.89
N GLN A 12 10.27 -1.32 24.64
CA GLN A 12 11.56 -0.95 24.07
C GLN A 12 12.20 0.21 24.85
N ARG A 13 11.45 1.29 25.13
CA ARG A 13 12.00 2.40 25.90
C ARG A 13 12.36 2.00 27.33
N CYS A 14 11.57 1.14 27.98
CA CYS A 14 11.93 0.60 29.29
C CYS A 14 13.26 -0.19 29.24
N SER A 15 13.50 -0.95 28.16
CA SER A 15 14.76 -1.69 27.98
C SER A 15 15.97 -0.80 27.69
N GLU A 16 15.76 0.35 27.03
CA GLU A 16 16.81 1.34 26.75
C GLU A 16 17.21 2.10 28.03
N VAL A 17 16.25 2.36 28.92
CA VAL A 17 16.50 3.06 30.19
C VAL A 17 16.98 2.10 31.28
N SER A 18 16.54 0.83 31.26
CA SER A 18 16.96 -0.21 32.20
C SER A 18 17.22 -1.52 31.47
N SER A 19 18.50 -1.85 31.28
CA SER A 19 18.94 -3.07 30.60
C SER A 19 18.50 -4.37 31.30
N ASP A 20 18.30 -4.32 32.62
CA ASP A 20 17.95 -5.49 33.43
C ASP A 20 16.48 -5.93 33.27
N GLY A 21 15.65 -5.17 32.56
CA GLY A 21 14.23 -5.49 32.33
C GLY A 21 13.32 -5.43 33.58
N SER A 22 13.90 -5.29 34.77
CA SER A 22 13.21 -5.25 36.05
C SER A 22 12.21 -4.09 36.15
N LEU A 23 12.53 -2.93 35.57
CA LEU A 23 11.65 -1.77 35.50
C LEU A 23 10.33 -2.08 34.80
N HIS A 24 10.41 -2.70 33.62
CA HIS A 24 9.23 -3.02 32.85
C HIS A 24 8.36 -4.05 33.58
N ALA A 25 8.96 -5.11 34.10
CA ALA A 25 8.22 -6.13 34.86
C ALA A 25 7.49 -5.54 36.07
N ALA A 26 8.16 -4.63 36.80
CA ALA A 26 7.60 -3.93 37.94
C ALA A 26 6.41 -3.02 37.54
N LEU A 27 6.53 -2.28 36.44
CA LEU A 27 5.45 -1.43 35.92
C LEU A 27 4.24 -2.26 35.45
N VAL A 28 4.49 -3.38 34.76
CA VAL A 28 3.41 -4.29 34.32
C VAL A 28 2.71 -4.95 35.50
N ALA A 29 3.43 -5.27 36.57
CA ALA A 29 2.82 -5.80 37.80
C ALA A 29 1.84 -4.80 38.43
N GLN A 30 2.08 -3.49 38.28
CA GLN A 30 1.17 -2.42 38.69
C GLN A 30 0.10 -2.07 37.64
N GLY A 31 0.00 -2.85 36.55
CA GLY A 31 -0.98 -2.62 35.48
C GLY A 31 -0.61 -1.50 34.51
N ILE A 32 0.61 -0.96 34.58
CA ILE A 32 1.12 0.08 33.68
C ILE A 32 1.82 -0.59 32.50
N ARG A 33 1.18 -0.59 31.34
CA ARG A 33 1.64 -1.28 30.12
C ARG A 33 1.95 -0.35 28.94
N ASN A 34 1.57 0.92 29.03
CA ASN A 34 1.79 1.90 27.97
C ASN A 34 2.07 3.30 28.52
N PHE A 35 2.62 4.18 27.67
CA PHE A 35 2.94 5.56 28.04
C PHE A 35 1.72 6.34 28.51
N ARG A 36 0.53 6.09 27.95
CA ARG A 36 -0.69 6.76 28.40
C ARG A 36 -0.99 6.44 29.87
N GLN A 37 -0.94 5.17 30.26
CA GLN A 37 -1.17 4.77 31.65
C GLN A 37 -0.10 5.35 32.59
N LEU A 38 1.17 5.34 32.17
CA LEU A 38 2.25 5.92 32.98
C LEU A 38 2.11 7.44 33.15
N ALA A 39 1.70 8.16 32.11
CA ALA A 39 1.49 9.61 32.16
C ALA A 39 0.36 10.04 33.10
N PHE A 40 -0.63 9.16 33.33
CA PHE A 40 -1.74 9.38 34.27
C PHE A 40 -1.55 8.66 35.61
N ALA A 41 -0.41 7.99 35.83
CA ALA A 41 -0.15 7.26 37.07
C ALA A 41 0.04 8.23 38.26
N ILE A 42 0.65 9.39 38.04
CA ILE A 42 0.86 10.42 39.05
C ILE A 42 0.34 11.77 38.56
N GLY A 43 -0.91 12.06 38.89
CA GLY A 43 -1.55 13.33 38.54
C GLY A 43 -2.02 13.40 37.09
N THR A 44 -2.13 14.62 36.58
CA THR A 44 -2.54 14.87 35.20
C THR A 44 -1.38 15.47 34.41
N PRO A 45 -1.26 15.18 33.10
CA PRO A 45 -0.20 15.72 32.24
C PRO A 45 -0.04 17.25 32.21
N ARG A 46 -0.93 18.03 32.84
CA ARG A 46 -0.84 19.49 32.90
C ARG A 46 -0.17 20.03 34.16
N VAL A 47 -0.11 19.22 35.23
CA VAL A 47 0.40 19.65 36.53
C VAL A 47 1.64 18.84 36.84
N GLU A 48 2.74 19.54 37.14
CA GLU A 48 3.98 18.88 37.51
C GLU A 48 3.80 18.10 38.83
N PRO A 49 4.11 16.80 38.88
CA PRO A 49 3.98 16.01 40.09
C PRO A 49 4.98 16.43 41.16
N SER A 50 4.56 16.40 42.42
CA SER A 50 5.43 16.69 43.56
C SER A 50 6.48 15.60 43.79
N ALA A 51 7.58 15.95 44.47
CA ALA A 51 8.64 15.00 44.82
C ALA A 51 8.15 13.80 45.64
N GLN A 52 7.12 14.00 46.49
CA GLN A 52 6.48 12.97 47.31
C GLN A 52 5.71 11.96 46.45
N GLN A 53 4.96 12.43 45.44
CA GLN A 53 4.24 11.53 44.54
C GLN A 53 5.18 10.59 43.77
N TYR A 54 6.36 11.07 43.39
CA TYR A 54 7.39 10.21 42.79
C TYR A 54 7.97 9.18 43.76
N SER A 55 8.17 9.54 45.04
CA SER A 55 8.64 8.56 46.02
C SER A 55 7.58 7.50 46.31
N ASP A 56 6.29 7.88 46.33
CA ASP A 56 5.19 6.96 46.55
C ASP A 56 5.05 5.99 45.38
N LEU A 57 5.07 6.50 44.14
CA LEU A 57 5.07 5.66 42.93
C LEU A 57 6.29 4.75 42.89
N ALA A 58 7.48 5.26 43.19
CA ALA A 58 8.69 4.45 43.22
C ALA A 58 8.62 3.34 44.27
N THR A 59 7.98 3.61 45.42
CA THR A 59 7.77 2.61 46.47
C THR A 59 6.77 1.53 46.02
N GLN A 60 5.72 1.90 45.28
CA GLN A 60 4.77 0.94 44.71
C GLN A 60 5.39 0.07 43.62
N VAL A 61 6.23 0.66 42.76
CA VAL A 61 6.85 -0.04 41.63
C VAL A 61 8.02 -0.92 42.08
N PHE A 62 8.96 -0.38 42.85
CA PHE A 62 10.20 -1.07 43.20
C PHE A 62 10.22 -1.69 44.60
N GLY A 63 9.20 -1.45 45.42
CA GLY A 63 9.16 -1.87 46.83
C GLY A 63 9.80 -0.85 47.78
N ALA A 64 9.99 -1.25 49.05
CA ALA A 64 10.45 -0.35 50.10
C ALA A 64 11.88 0.18 49.85
N SER A 65 12.06 1.50 49.97
CA SER A 65 13.34 2.22 49.86
C SER A 65 14.07 2.06 48.51
N PRO A 66 13.50 2.52 47.38
CA PRO A 66 14.19 2.50 46.10
C PRO A 66 15.43 3.41 46.11
N ALA A 67 16.51 2.93 45.50
CA ALA A 67 17.72 3.73 45.31
C ALA A 67 17.42 5.00 44.51
N LEU A 68 18.12 6.10 44.83
CA LEU A 68 17.91 7.40 44.18
C LEU A 68 17.99 7.33 42.65
N GLY A 69 18.87 6.49 42.10
CA GLY A 69 18.99 6.26 40.65
C GLY A 69 17.72 5.65 40.03
N LYS A 70 17.03 4.75 40.74
CA LYS A 70 15.76 4.16 40.26
C LYS A 70 14.63 5.19 40.24
N ILE A 71 14.60 6.09 41.22
CA ILE A 71 13.64 7.20 41.27
C ILE A 71 13.91 8.18 40.12
N ALA A 72 15.18 8.50 39.83
CA ALA A 72 15.55 9.38 38.73
C ALA A 72 15.13 8.80 37.36
N ILE A 73 15.38 7.52 37.14
CA ILE A 73 14.95 6.79 35.94
C ILE A 73 13.42 6.84 35.76
N LEU A 74 12.67 6.60 36.85
CA LEU A 74 11.21 6.63 36.80
C LEU A 74 10.67 8.04 36.50
N ARG A 75 11.33 9.07 37.04
CA ARG A 75 11.00 10.48 36.76
C ARG A 75 11.22 10.82 35.28
N ASP A 76 12.36 10.43 34.73
CA ASP A 76 12.68 10.64 33.31
C ASP A 76 11.64 9.97 32.39
N LEU A 77 11.36 8.68 32.64
CA LEU A 77 10.38 7.92 31.86
C LEU A 77 8.96 8.50 31.98
N HIS A 78 8.55 8.97 33.16
CA HIS A 78 7.23 9.60 33.35
C HIS A 78 7.15 10.96 32.65
N PHE A 79 8.20 11.78 32.71
CA PHE A 79 8.27 13.05 32.01
C PHE A 79 8.16 12.85 30.48
N GLU A 80 8.87 11.87 29.94
CA GLU A 80 8.79 11.47 28.53
C GLU A 80 7.37 11.05 28.15
N ALA A 81 6.74 10.18 28.95
CA ALA A 81 5.38 9.70 28.75
C ALA A 81 4.36 10.85 28.73
N THR A 82 4.46 11.76 29.70
CA THR A 82 3.62 12.96 29.83
C THR A 82 3.77 13.87 28.61
N THR A 83 5.01 14.08 28.16
CA THR A 83 5.31 14.88 26.96
C THR A 83 4.66 14.28 25.70
N TYR A 84 4.77 12.97 25.50
CA TYR A 84 4.11 12.29 24.37
C TYR A 84 2.59 12.42 24.40
N VAL A 85 1.97 12.28 25.59
CA VAL A 85 0.51 12.40 25.74
C VAL A 85 0.04 13.83 25.45
N ILE A 86 0.76 14.84 25.96
CA ILE A 86 0.44 16.24 25.66
C ILE A 86 0.54 16.50 24.15
N GLN A 87 1.61 16.03 23.50
CA GLN A 87 1.78 16.23 22.06
C GLN A 87 0.65 15.58 21.26
N VAL A 88 0.28 14.34 21.57
CA VAL A 88 -0.83 13.65 20.89
C VAL A 88 -2.16 14.38 21.09
N PHE A 89 -2.43 14.91 22.29
CA PHE A 89 -3.64 15.69 22.52
C PHE A 89 -3.64 17.03 21.80
N LYS A 90 -2.49 17.71 21.70
CA LYS A 90 -2.35 18.93 20.88
C LYS A 90 -2.60 18.63 19.40
N GLU A 91 -2.03 17.55 18.88
CA GLU A 91 -2.25 17.11 17.50
C GLU A 91 -3.74 16.79 17.25
N GLN A 92 -4.40 16.10 18.17
CA GLN A 92 -5.83 15.79 18.07
C GLN A 92 -6.73 17.02 18.13
N ALA A 93 -6.40 17.99 18.97
CA ALA A 93 -7.16 19.22 19.09
C ALA A 93 -7.00 20.12 17.86
N SER A 94 -5.85 20.06 17.18
CA SER A 94 -5.55 20.86 16.00
C SER A 94 -5.91 20.17 14.68
N SER A 95 -6.17 18.87 14.66
CA SER A 95 -6.47 18.11 13.44
C SER A 95 -7.95 18.26 13.03
N ASP A 96 -8.28 19.39 12.40
CA ASP A 96 -9.61 19.66 11.81
C ASP A 96 -9.59 19.58 10.26
N THR A 97 -8.49 19.07 9.69
CA THR A 97 -8.27 19.03 8.24
C THR A 97 -8.64 17.67 7.65
N ALA A 98 -9.53 17.68 6.65
CA ALA A 98 -10.09 16.53 5.92
C ALA A 98 -9.07 15.61 5.20
N ASP A 99 -7.77 15.85 5.34
CA ASP A 99 -6.74 14.99 4.78
C ASP A 99 -6.41 13.87 5.76
N VAL A 100 -6.81 12.65 5.39
CA VAL A 100 -6.42 11.42 6.09
C VAL A 100 -4.91 11.22 5.88
N GLN A 101 -4.10 11.92 6.69
CA GLN A 101 -2.66 11.70 6.71
C GLN A 101 -2.37 10.28 7.18
N ILE A 102 -1.51 9.57 6.46
CA ILE A 102 -1.08 8.22 6.81
C ILE A 102 -0.35 8.29 8.15
N LYS A 103 -0.97 7.74 9.19
CA LYS A 103 -0.37 7.69 10.53
C LYS A 103 0.60 6.54 10.59
N ARG A 104 1.88 6.87 10.75
CA ARG A 104 2.97 5.90 10.82
C ARG A 104 2.89 5.12 12.12
N LEU A 105 2.90 3.80 12.02
CA LEU A 105 3.06 2.94 13.18
C LEU A 105 4.48 3.06 13.72
N PRO A 106 4.68 3.13 15.05
CA PRO A 106 5.99 3.00 15.66
C PRO A 106 6.66 1.69 15.21
N LEU A 107 7.97 1.74 14.93
CA LEU A 107 8.74 0.55 14.57
C LEU A 107 8.60 -0.61 15.58
N PRO A 108 8.63 -0.37 16.92
CA PRO A 108 8.53 -1.45 17.90
C PRO A 108 7.17 -2.16 17.85
N GLU A 109 6.10 -1.40 17.65
CA GLU A 109 4.74 -1.94 17.47
C GLU A 109 4.66 -2.78 16.20
N ARG A 110 5.29 -2.31 15.13
CA ARG A 110 5.29 -3.00 13.84
C ARG A 110 6.01 -4.34 13.91
N THR A 111 7.18 -4.39 14.55
CA THR A 111 7.94 -5.63 14.71
C THR A 111 7.20 -6.61 15.61
N ALA A 112 6.57 -6.13 16.70
CA ALA A 112 5.76 -6.97 17.57
C ALA A 112 4.59 -7.63 16.83
N ARG A 113 3.83 -6.86 16.04
CA ARG A 113 2.72 -7.38 15.21
C ARG A 113 3.19 -8.40 14.17
N ALA A 114 4.33 -8.14 13.52
CA ALA A 114 4.90 -9.08 12.55
C ALA A 114 5.33 -10.40 13.19
N LEU A 115 5.96 -10.35 14.36
CA LEU A 115 6.38 -11.54 15.11
C LEU A 115 5.19 -12.35 15.62
N ASP A 116 4.15 -11.69 16.15
CA ASP A 116 2.92 -12.37 16.57
C ASP A 116 2.25 -13.09 15.40
N GLN A 117 2.14 -12.41 14.25
CA GLN A 117 1.61 -13.00 13.04
C GLN A 117 2.45 -14.18 12.56
N GLN A 118 3.78 -14.08 12.57
CA GLN A 118 4.68 -15.18 12.18
C GLN A 118 4.54 -16.39 13.11
N ARG A 119 4.31 -16.18 14.41
CA ARG A 119 4.03 -17.26 15.37
C ARG A 119 2.68 -17.93 15.09
N ARG A 120 1.64 -17.14 14.79
CA ARG A 120 0.30 -17.66 14.49
C ARG A 120 0.21 -18.35 13.13
N LEU A 121 0.95 -17.86 12.13
CA LEU A 121 0.93 -18.36 10.75
C LEU A 121 2.19 -19.16 10.41
N SER A 122 2.53 -20.16 11.24
CA SER A 122 3.75 -20.97 11.07
C SER A 122 3.83 -21.72 9.73
N GLY A 123 2.69 -21.93 9.06
CA GLY A 123 2.63 -22.55 7.72
C GLY A 123 2.90 -21.60 6.54
N VAL A 124 3.04 -20.29 6.77
CA VAL A 124 3.29 -19.29 5.72
C VAL A 124 4.62 -18.57 6.00
N ALA A 125 5.57 -18.71 5.08
CA ALA A 125 6.83 -17.98 5.16
C ALA A 125 6.65 -16.52 4.71
N ILE A 126 6.44 -15.61 5.68
CA ILE A 126 6.29 -14.16 5.44
C ILE A 126 7.67 -13.52 5.20
N THR A 127 8.32 -13.90 4.10
CA THR A 127 9.66 -13.44 3.71
C THR A 127 9.72 -13.13 2.22
N GLY A 128 10.58 -12.19 1.82
CA GLY A 128 10.79 -11.85 0.41
C GLY A 128 9.51 -11.30 -0.24
N GLU A 129 8.98 -12.01 -1.24
CA GLU A 129 7.80 -11.58 -2.00
C GLU A 129 6.54 -11.43 -1.15
N LEU A 130 6.38 -12.23 -0.09
CA LEU A 130 5.20 -12.16 0.78
C LEU A 130 5.33 -11.12 1.89
N GLN A 131 6.52 -10.55 2.11
CA GLN A 131 6.73 -9.57 3.16
C GLN A 131 6.18 -8.19 2.74
N PRO A 132 5.13 -7.67 3.41
CA PRO A 132 4.57 -6.37 3.06
C PRO A 132 5.54 -5.23 3.41
N SER A 133 5.49 -4.15 2.64
CA SER A 133 6.20 -2.91 2.96
C SER A 133 5.61 -2.22 4.19
N TYR A 134 6.41 -1.42 4.87
CA TYR A 134 5.96 -0.65 6.02
C TYR A 134 4.92 0.40 5.61
N ASN A 135 5.08 1.01 4.43
CA ASN A 135 4.08 1.89 3.85
C ASN A 135 2.68 1.22 3.69
N LEU A 136 2.63 -0.05 3.29
CA LEU A 136 1.36 -0.78 3.13
C LEU A 136 0.69 -1.05 4.48
N VAL A 137 1.47 -1.42 5.49
CA VAL A 137 0.98 -1.65 6.86
C VAL A 137 0.43 -0.35 7.45
N ASP A 138 1.12 0.78 7.27
CA ASP A 138 0.67 2.09 7.75
C ASP A 138 -0.64 2.53 7.09
N LYS A 139 -0.83 2.24 5.79
CA LYS A 139 -2.11 2.47 5.08
C LYS A 139 -3.25 1.65 5.68
N CYS A 140 -3.01 0.37 5.97
CA CYS A 140 -4.00 -0.49 6.61
C CYS A 140 -4.34 -0.01 8.04
N ASN A 141 -3.34 0.43 8.81
CA ASN A 141 -3.55 0.97 10.14
C ASN A 141 -4.35 2.29 10.10
N THR A 142 -4.07 3.14 9.11
CA THR A 142 -4.81 4.38 8.91
C THR A 142 -6.28 4.12 8.61
N MET A 143 -6.59 3.11 7.80
CA MET A 143 -7.97 2.67 7.53
C MET A 143 -8.69 2.15 8.80
N LEU A 144 -7.97 1.47 9.69
CA LEU A 144 -8.52 1.05 10.99
C LEU A 144 -8.77 2.24 11.92
N GLU A 145 -7.83 3.19 12.00
CA GLU A 145 -7.93 4.35 12.89
C GLU A 145 -8.97 5.37 12.42
N SER A 146 -9.08 5.60 11.10
CA SER A 146 -10.06 6.53 10.53
C SER A 146 -11.48 5.96 10.52
N GLY A 147 -11.62 4.63 10.52
CA GLY A 147 -12.92 3.99 10.33
C GLY A 147 -13.47 4.18 8.92
N ALA A 148 -12.61 4.51 7.94
CA ALA A 148 -12.98 4.64 6.53
C ALA A 148 -12.33 3.53 5.71
N LEU A 149 -13.13 2.60 5.17
CA LEU A 149 -12.64 1.57 4.27
C LEU A 149 -12.26 2.19 2.93
N VAL A 150 -11.00 2.00 2.52
CA VAL A 150 -10.46 2.48 1.26
C VAL A 150 -9.91 1.30 0.48
N TRP A 151 -10.27 1.20 -0.80
CA TRP A 151 -9.72 0.19 -1.68
C TRP A 151 -8.20 0.39 -1.84
N LEU A 152 -7.42 -0.61 -1.44
CA LEU A 152 -5.98 -0.66 -1.67
C LEU A 152 -5.72 -1.43 -2.97
N PRO A 153 -5.40 -0.74 -4.08
CA PRO A 153 -5.14 -1.41 -5.35
C PRO A 153 -3.86 -2.25 -5.28
N PRO A 154 -3.74 -3.30 -6.10
CA PRO A 154 -2.55 -4.15 -6.14
C PRO A 154 -1.26 -3.37 -6.42
N SER A 155 -1.36 -2.28 -7.19
CA SER A 155 -0.23 -1.40 -7.52
C SER A 155 0.38 -0.68 -6.32
N VAL A 156 -0.34 -0.62 -5.21
CA VAL A 156 0.11 0.00 -3.95
C VAL A 156 0.62 -1.06 -2.96
N CYS A 157 0.35 -2.35 -3.23
CA CYS A 157 0.68 -3.45 -2.35
C CYS A 157 2.15 -3.89 -2.54
N SER A 158 3.07 -3.04 -2.10
CA SER A 158 4.51 -3.20 -2.28
C SER A 158 5.15 -4.15 -1.25
N LYS A 159 6.29 -4.70 -1.64
CA LYS A 159 7.13 -5.57 -0.79
C LYS A 159 8.18 -4.79 -0.02
N ARG A 160 8.67 -5.36 1.07
CA ARG A 160 9.70 -4.74 1.92
C ARG A 160 10.99 -4.44 1.16
N ASP A 161 11.47 -5.36 0.33
CA ASP A 161 12.72 -5.18 -0.44
C ASP A 161 12.67 -3.97 -1.39
N ALA A 162 11.51 -3.75 -2.03
CA ALA A 162 11.32 -2.62 -2.93
C ALA A 162 11.33 -1.28 -2.18
N GLU A 163 10.78 -1.25 -0.97
CA GLU A 163 10.84 -0.08 -0.09
C GLU A 163 12.27 0.21 0.38
N VAL A 164 13.03 -0.83 0.76
CA VAL A 164 14.45 -0.69 1.17
C VAL A 164 15.29 -0.17 0.00
N ALA A 165 15.11 -0.72 -1.20
CA ALA A 165 15.85 -0.31 -2.39
C ALA A 165 15.65 1.17 -2.72
N ILE A 166 14.43 1.69 -2.59
CA ILE A 166 14.13 3.11 -2.80
C ILE A 166 14.73 3.96 -1.68
N GLY A 167 14.63 3.52 -0.42
CA GLY A 167 15.24 4.23 0.71
C GLY A 167 16.77 4.34 0.64
N ILE A 168 17.44 3.40 -0.04
CA ILE A 168 18.88 3.49 -0.33
C ILE A 168 19.17 4.52 -1.44
N THR A 169 18.24 4.71 -2.37
CA THR A 169 18.41 5.52 -3.59
C THR A 169 17.97 6.97 -3.40
N GLU A 170 16.96 7.24 -2.57
CA GLU A 170 16.43 8.59 -2.36
C GLU A 170 17.33 9.43 -1.42
N LYS A 171 18.01 10.41 -2.01
CA LYS A 171 18.62 11.55 -1.32
C LYS A 171 17.87 12.83 -1.70
N SER A 172 17.51 13.60 -0.68
CA SER A 172 16.94 14.96 -0.65
C SER A 172 15.40 15.13 -0.71
N PRO A 173 14.77 15.75 0.30
CA PRO A 173 13.41 16.24 0.21
C PRO A 173 13.35 17.52 -0.63
N VAL A 174 12.41 17.59 -1.58
CA VAL A 174 12.11 18.81 -2.35
C VAL A 174 11.32 19.77 -1.46
N VAL A 175 11.86 20.96 -1.24
CA VAL A 175 11.22 22.03 -0.45
C VAL A 175 10.42 22.93 -1.40
N HIS A 176 9.10 22.99 -1.21
CA HIS A 176 8.24 23.95 -1.90
C HIS A 176 7.95 25.14 -0.97
N LEU A 177 8.26 26.36 -1.42
CA LEU A 177 7.95 27.62 -0.75
C LEU A 177 6.66 28.18 -1.37
N GLU A 178 5.54 28.13 -0.65
CA GLU A 178 4.34 28.92 -0.97
C GLU A 178 4.15 30.02 0.08
N LYS A 179 3.73 31.20 -0.39
CA LYS A 179 3.67 32.50 0.30
C LYS A 179 3.36 32.39 1.80
N ASP A 180 4.37 32.73 2.61
CA ASP A 180 4.38 32.86 4.08
C ASP A 180 4.20 31.62 4.95
N ALA A 181 4.16 30.40 4.39
CA ALA A 181 4.27 29.18 5.19
C ALA A 181 5.07 28.09 4.46
N LEU A 182 6.25 27.75 4.99
CA LEU A 182 7.04 26.59 4.58
C LEU A 182 6.26 25.30 4.93
N LYS A 183 5.38 24.84 4.04
CA LYS A 183 4.79 23.49 4.13
C LYS A 183 5.72 22.49 3.47
N LEU A 184 6.57 21.86 4.28
CA LEU A 184 7.34 20.66 3.89
C LEU A 184 6.38 19.48 3.70
N THR A 185 5.71 19.41 2.55
CA THR A 185 4.94 18.24 2.16
C THR A 185 5.87 17.34 1.34
N ALA A 186 6.60 16.46 2.02
CA ALA A 186 7.37 15.43 1.32
C ALA A 186 6.39 14.52 0.56
N PRO A 187 6.47 14.44 -0.78
CA PRO A 187 5.66 13.50 -1.54
C PRO A 187 5.94 12.08 -1.03
N GLN A 188 4.91 11.31 -0.69
CA GLN A 188 5.12 9.91 -0.32
C GLN A 188 5.71 9.18 -1.53
N PRO A 189 6.86 8.51 -1.39
CA PRO A 189 7.51 7.83 -2.51
C PRO A 189 6.58 6.73 -3.04
N LYS A 190 6.29 6.79 -4.34
CA LYS A 190 5.52 5.75 -5.01
C LYS A 190 6.42 4.55 -5.22
N ILE A 191 6.29 3.54 -4.37
CA ILE A 191 7.01 2.27 -4.51
C ILE A 191 6.38 1.51 -5.69
N PRO A 192 7.09 1.31 -6.81
CA PRO A 192 6.53 0.63 -7.96
C PRO A 192 6.30 -0.84 -7.62
N VAL A 193 5.13 -1.36 -7.99
CA VAL A 193 4.78 -2.78 -7.88
C VAL A 193 4.59 -3.33 -9.27
N ASP A 194 5.34 -4.38 -9.60
CA ASP A 194 5.16 -5.09 -10.86
C ASP A 194 3.88 -5.93 -10.80
N LEU A 195 3.02 -5.75 -11.81
CA LEU A 195 1.76 -6.47 -11.99
C LEU A 195 1.70 -7.18 -13.36
N SER A 196 2.85 -7.31 -14.05
CA SER A 196 2.94 -7.85 -15.40
C SER A 196 2.49 -9.32 -15.51
N SER A 197 2.72 -10.10 -14.46
CA SER A 197 2.34 -11.51 -14.37
C SER A 197 1.17 -11.70 -13.39
N PRO A 198 0.23 -12.63 -13.67
CA PRO A 198 -0.78 -13.05 -12.70
C PRO A 198 -0.19 -13.50 -11.36
N LEU A 199 1.03 -14.06 -11.38
CA LEU A 199 1.75 -14.44 -10.16
C LEU A 199 2.14 -13.21 -9.31
N ASN A 200 2.65 -12.15 -9.97
CA ASN A 200 3.04 -10.92 -9.27
C ASN A 200 1.81 -10.20 -8.68
N LEU A 201 0.67 -10.26 -9.39
CA LEU A 201 -0.61 -9.78 -8.89
C LEU A 201 -1.08 -10.55 -7.64
N MET A 202 -0.96 -11.89 -7.66
CA MET A 202 -1.30 -12.73 -6.52
C MET A 202 -0.45 -12.37 -5.30
N TRP A 203 0.87 -12.25 -5.44
CA TRP A 203 1.74 -11.82 -4.35
C TRP A 203 1.37 -10.43 -3.82
N ALA A 204 0.97 -9.50 -4.70
CA ALA A 204 0.50 -8.19 -4.28
C ALA A 204 -0.77 -8.29 -3.41
N TRP A 205 -1.74 -9.13 -3.77
CA TRP A 205 -2.91 -9.37 -2.93
C TRP A 205 -2.56 -10.09 -1.63
N GLN A 206 -1.68 -11.08 -1.65
CA GLN A 206 -1.25 -11.76 -0.42
C GLN A 206 -0.57 -10.79 0.56
N ARG A 207 0.30 -9.90 0.07
CA ARG A 207 0.88 -8.83 0.91
C ARG A 207 -0.20 -7.94 1.53
N ARG A 208 -1.28 -7.63 0.79
CA ARG A 208 -2.42 -6.88 1.31
C ARG A 208 -3.12 -7.62 2.45
N GLY A 209 -3.36 -8.93 2.30
CA GLY A 209 -3.95 -9.77 3.34
C GLY A 209 -3.09 -9.81 4.60
N ILE A 210 -1.78 -10.00 4.45
CA ILE A 210 -0.82 -10.02 5.55
C ILE A 210 -0.82 -8.67 6.29
N ALA A 211 -0.79 -7.56 5.56
CA ALA A 211 -0.81 -6.22 6.16
C ALA A 211 -2.13 -5.92 6.89
N MET A 212 -3.28 -6.32 6.34
CA MET A 212 -4.59 -6.17 6.99
C MET A 212 -4.70 -7.00 8.26
N ASP A 213 -4.13 -8.20 8.25
CA ASP A 213 -4.11 -9.10 9.40
C ASP A 213 -3.18 -8.61 10.52
N GLN A 214 -2.02 -8.01 10.18
CA GLN A 214 -1.15 -7.33 11.16
C GLN A 214 -1.84 -6.16 11.86
N CYS A 215 -2.70 -5.43 11.14
CA CYS A 215 -3.48 -4.34 11.73
C CYS A 215 -4.75 -4.83 12.44
N GLY A 216 -5.09 -6.12 12.36
CA GLY A 216 -6.30 -6.67 12.97
C GLY A 216 -7.61 -6.30 12.25
N LEU A 217 -7.54 -5.86 10.99
CA LEU A 217 -8.72 -5.45 10.21
C LEU A 217 -9.48 -6.63 9.60
N LEU A 218 -8.74 -7.56 8.99
CA LEU A 218 -9.25 -8.77 8.34
C LEU A 218 -8.37 -9.95 8.71
N SER A 219 -8.91 -11.15 8.82
CA SER A 219 -8.12 -12.36 9.05
C SER A 219 -7.42 -12.85 7.79
N TRP A 220 -6.16 -13.26 7.95
CA TRP A 220 -5.36 -13.83 6.87
C TRP A 220 -6.09 -14.95 6.13
N ALA A 221 -6.69 -15.90 6.86
CA ALA A 221 -7.38 -17.04 6.26
C ALA A 221 -8.54 -16.63 5.34
N VAL A 222 -9.32 -15.63 5.74
CA VAL A 222 -10.44 -15.10 4.95
C VAL A 222 -9.91 -14.40 3.70
N HIS A 223 -8.88 -13.58 3.85
CA HIS A 223 -8.26 -12.90 2.71
C HIS A 223 -7.65 -13.89 1.71
N GLU A 224 -6.94 -14.90 2.21
CA GLU A 224 -6.29 -15.91 1.38
C GLU A 224 -7.31 -16.75 0.60
N GLN A 225 -8.43 -17.14 1.21
CA GLN A 225 -9.51 -17.84 0.50
C GLN A 225 -10.05 -17.01 -0.68
N TYR A 226 -10.18 -15.70 -0.51
CA TYR A 226 -10.57 -14.80 -1.59
C TYR A 226 -9.52 -14.75 -2.71
N VAL A 227 -8.24 -14.61 -2.37
CA VAL A 227 -7.16 -14.58 -3.37
C VAL A 227 -7.09 -15.90 -4.15
N GLN A 228 -7.17 -17.03 -3.45
CA GLN A 228 -7.20 -18.36 -4.07
C GLN A 228 -8.39 -18.53 -5.01
N ARG A 229 -9.56 -18.01 -4.64
CA ARG A 229 -10.74 -18.02 -5.52
C ARG A 229 -10.51 -17.22 -6.80
N LEU A 230 -9.96 -16.00 -6.70
CA LEU A 230 -9.67 -15.19 -7.89
C LEU A 230 -8.68 -15.90 -8.82
N LEU A 231 -7.70 -16.61 -8.26
CA LEU A 231 -6.73 -17.39 -9.03
C LEU A 231 -7.39 -18.58 -9.74
N ASN A 232 -8.27 -19.32 -9.04
CA ASN A 232 -9.01 -20.44 -9.62
C ASN A 232 -9.88 -20.02 -10.81
N LEU A 233 -10.37 -18.77 -10.82
CA LEU A 233 -11.14 -18.23 -11.95
C LEU A 233 -10.28 -17.93 -13.18
N LEU A 234 -8.98 -17.67 -13.03
CA LEU A 234 -8.07 -17.49 -14.17
C LEU A 234 -7.75 -18.80 -14.88
N THR A 235 -7.74 -19.90 -14.14
CA THR A 235 -7.39 -21.24 -14.64
C THR A 235 -8.61 -22.09 -14.97
N ALA A 236 -9.82 -21.61 -14.65
CA ALA A 236 -11.06 -22.33 -14.91
C ALA A 236 -11.27 -22.57 -16.43
N PRO A 237 -11.77 -23.76 -16.82
CA PRO A 237 -12.11 -24.03 -18.21
C PRO A 237 -13.30 -23.17 -18.64
N VAL A 238 -13.21 -22.58 -19.84
CA VAL A 238 -14.20 -21.63 -20.36
C VAL A 238 -14.88 -22.25 -21.58
N PRO A 239 -16.22 -22.10 -21.74
CA PRO A 239 -16.93 -22.56 -22.93
C PRO A 239 -16.35 -21.97 -24.22
N SER A 240 -16.42 -22.74 -25.32
CA SER A 240 -15.78 -22.41 -26.61
C SER A 240 -16.14 -21.05 -27.22
N HIS A 241 -17.28 -20.48 -26.87
CA HIS A 241 -17.79 -19.18 -27.36
C HIS A 241 -17.48 -18.00 -26.42
N CYS A 242 -16.86 -18.27 -25.26
CA CYS A 242 -16.54 -17.28 -24.25
C CYS A 242 -15.04 -17.03 -24.17
N SER A 243 -14.67 -15.80 -23.84
CA SER A 243 -13.29 -15.43 -23.55
C SER A 243 -12.95 -15.73 -22.08
N PRO A 244 -11.74 -16.20 -21.77
CA PRO A 244 -11.34 -16.48 -20.39
C PRO A 244 -11.23 -15.21 -19.56
N VAL A 245 -11.37 -15.36 -18.25
CA VAL A 245 -11.26 -14.26 -17.30
C VAL A 245 -9.86 -13.67 -17.34
N ARG A 246 -9.76 -12.36 -17.55
CA ARG A 246 -8.50 -11.61 -17.60
C ARG A 246 -8.18 -10.98 -16.26
N THR A 247 -6.90 -10.74 -16.01
CA THR A 247 -6.39 -9.99 -14.85
C THR A 247 -7.12 -8.66 -14.60
N GLU A 248 -7.43 -7.91 -15.66
CA GLU A 248 -8.15 -6.63 -15.55
C GLU A 248 -9.56 -6.80 -14.98
N GLN A 249 -10.25 -7.89 -15.31
CA GLN A 249 -11.58 -8.20 -14.78
C GLN A 249 -11.51 -8.48 -13.29
N LEU A 250 -10.48 -9.20 -12.84
CA LEU A 250 -10.25 -9.44 -11.41
C LEU A 250 -9.99 -8.15 -10.63
N ILE A 251 -9.19 -7.22 -11.18
CA ILE A 251 -8.89 -5.94 -10.51
C ILE A 251 -10.16 -5.10 -10.38
N ARG A 252 -11.04 -5.11 -11.39
CA ARG A 252 -12.35 -4.45 -11.31
C ARG A 252 -13.26 -5.10 -10.28
N ALA A 253 -13.38 -6.43 -10.31
CA ALA A 253 -14.16 -7.18 -9.32
C ALA A 253 -13.66 -6.91 -7.89
N ASP A 254 -12.34 -6.85 -7.69
CA ASP A 254 -11.73 -6.51 -6.41
C ASP A 254 -12.11 -5.11 -5.94
N LYS A 255 -12.03 -4.11 -6.82
CA LYS A 255 -12.48 -2.75 -6.49
C LYS A 255 -13.94 -2.70 -6.06
N GLU A 256 -14.80 -3.44 -6.76
CA GLU A 256 -16.23 -3.52 -6.43
C GLU A 256 -16.48 -4.20 -5.08
N VAL A 257 -15.75 -5.28 -4.75
CA VAL A 257 -15.80 -5.92 -3.41
C VAL A 257 -15.57 -4.88 -2.31
N TRP A 258 -14.51 -4.10 -2.42
CA TRP A 258 -14.18 -3.09 -1.40
C TRP A 258 -15.16 -1.92 -1.36
N THR A 259 -15.73 -1.56 -2.51
CA THR A 259 -16.71 -0.46 -2.61
C THR A 259 -18.06 -0.86 -2.01
N LEU A 260 -18.52 -2.09 -2.25
CA LEU A 260 -19.73 -2.64 -1.66
C LEU A 260 -19.54 -2.88 -0.15
N LEU A 261 -18.39 -3.39 0.25
CA LEU A 261 -18.05 -3.59 1.66
C LEU A 261 -18.07 -2.27 2.44
N ALA A 262 -17.50 -1.19 1.87
CA ALA A 262 -17.52 0.14 2.47
C ALA A 262 -18.93 0.75 2.56
N ARG A 263 -19.86 0.33 1.70
CA ARG A 263 -21.25 0.77 1.75
C ARG A 263 -22.06 0.03 2.82
N GLU A 264 -21.85 -1.27 2.96
CA GLU A 264 -22.68 -2.15 3.78
C GLU A 264 -22.17 -2.31 5.21
N VAL A 265 -20.86 -2.22 5.43
CA VAL A 265 -20.27 -2.32 6.77
C VAL A 265 -19.94 -0.93 7.28
N GLN A 266 -20.54 -0.56 8.41
CA GLN A 266 -20.27 0.71 9.09
C GLN A 266 -19.19 0.52 10.17
N PRO A 267 -18.40 1.56 10.49
CA PRO A 267 -17.43 1.52 11.59
C PRO A 267 -18.15 1.35 12.95
N PRO A 268 -17.47 0.82 13.99
CA PRO A 268 -16.03 0.59 14.08
C PRO A 268 -15.55 -0.77 13.55
N TYR A 269 -14.40 -0.78 12.86
CA TYR A 269 -13.78 -2.02 12.35
C TYR A 269 -12.77 -2.68 13.32
N LYS A 270 -12.70 -2.19 14.56
CA LYS A 270 -11.80 -2.74 15.57
C LYS A 270 -12.26 -4.13 15.98
N SER A 271 -11.31 -5.00 16.31
CA SER A 271 -11.63 -6.33 16.86
C SER A 271 -12.50 -6.20 18.10
N LEU A 272 -13.53 -7.04 18.18
CA LEU A 272 -14.36 -7.11 19.36
C LEU A 272 -13.57 -7.74 20.52
N PRO A 273 -13.98 -7.53 21.79
CA PRO A 273 -13.38 -8.20 22.95
C PRO A 273 -13.37 -9.72 22.86
N THR A 274 -14.21 -10.30 22.00
CA THR A 274 -14.29 -11.73 21.67
C THR A 274 -13.17 -12.21 20.74
N GLY A 275 -12.31 -11.31 20.24
CA GLY A 275 -11.26 -11.62 19.27
C GLY A 275 -11.73 -11.75 17.83
N ILE A 276 -13.05 -11.64 17.58
CA ILE A 276 -13.62 -11.72 16.24
C ILE A 276 -13.43 -10.37 15.54
N LYS A 277 -12.92 -10.41 14.31
CA LYS A 277 -12.80 -9.23 13.46
C LYS A 277 -14.14 -9.00 12.75
N PRO A 278 -14.73 -7.80 12.84
CA PRO A 278 -16.08 -7.55 12.30
C PRO A 278 -16.14 -7.64 10.77
N LEU A 279 -15.00 -7.52 10.08
CA LEU A 279 -14.94 -7.55 8.63
C LEU A 279 -14.95 -8.98 8.04
N ASP A 280 -14.62 -10.01 8.82
CA ASP A 280 -14.42 -11.38 8.32
C ASP A 280 -15.72 -11.98 7.73
N ALA A 281 -16.84 -11.86 8.44
CA ALA A 281 -18.13 -12.41 7.99
C ALA A 281 -18.71 -11.65 6.78
N PRO A 282 -18.80 -10.30 6.79
CA PRO A 282 -19.22 -9.53 5.62
C PRO A 282 -18.33 -9.77 4.40
N PHE A 283 -17.01 -9.85 4.57
CA PHE A 283 -16.09 -10.09 3.46
C PHE A 283 -16.31 -11.47 2.83
N THR A 284 -16.53 -12.51 3.65
CA THR A 284 -16.84 -13.86 3.16
C THR A 284 -18.16 -13.90 2.37
N SER A 285 -19.20 -13.22 2.85
CA SER A 285 -20.48 -13.10 2.14
C SER A 285 -20.32 -12.37 0.80
N MET A 286 -19.56 -11.26 0.80
CA MET A 286 -19.32 -10.45 -0.39
C MET A 286 -18.62 -11.23 -1.50
N MET A 287 -17.76 -12.20 -1.17
CA MET A 287 -17.09 -13.01 -2.20
C MET A 287 -18.08 -13.67 -3.16
N PHE A 288 -19.27 -14.07 -2.68
CA PHE A 288 -20.30 -14.79 -3.45
C PHE A 288 -21.43 -13.90 -3.96
N ASP A 289 -21.38 -12.60 -3.67
CA ASP A 289 -22.41 -11.68 -4.10
C ASP A 289 -22.53 -11.65 -5.63
N GLN A 290 -23.76 -11.67 -6.14
CA GLN A 290 -24.05 -11.65 -7.56
C GLN A 290 -23.51 -10.38 -8.24
N ARG A 291 -23.52 -9.24 -7.54
CA ARG A 291 -22.99 -7.96 -8.05
C ARG A 291 -21.50 -8.06 -8.38
N ILE A 292 -20.77 -8.90 -7.67
CA ILE A 292 -19.34 -9.18 -7.90
C ILE A 292 -19.18 -10.31 -8.91
N GLN A 293 -20.02 -11.35 -8.86
CA GLN A 293 -19.94 -12.48 -9.80
C GLN A 293 -20.07 -12.04 -11.26
N VAL A 294 -20.91 -11.04 -11.56
CA VAL A 294 -21.09 -10.53 -12.93
C VAL A 294 -19.77 -10.02 -13.54
N TRP A 295 -18.85 -9.51 -12.73
CA TRP A 295 -17.52 -9.10 -13.20
C TRP A 295 -16.56 -10.27 -13.44
N LEU A 296 -16.84 -11.40 -12.80
CA LEU A 296 -16.02 -12.61 -12.82
C LEU A 296 -16.52 -13.65 -13.83
N THR A 297 -17.67 -13.41 -14.47
CA THR A 297 -18.18 -14.29 -15.54
C THR A 297 -17.42 -14.12 -16.86
N PRO A 298 -17.07 -15.22 -17.55
CA PRO A 298 -16.53 -15.17 -18.91
C PRO A 298 -17.45 -14.39 -19.85
N VAL A 299 -16.87 -13.46 -20.61
CA VAL A 299 -17.64 -12.61 -21.54
C VAL A 299 -17.66 -13.27 -22.92
N ALA A 300 -18.81 -13.24 -23.59
CA ALA A 300 -18.95 -13.72 -24.95
C ALA A 300 -17.88 -13.10 -25.85
N SER A 301 -17.17 -13.93 -26.62
CA SER A 301 -16.18 -13.43 -27.56
C SER A 301 -16.92 -12.76 -28.72
N THR A 302 -16.94 -11.43 -28.77
CA THR A 302 -17.36 -10.71 -29.97
C THR A 302 -16.26 -10.85 -31.01
N ASN A 303 -16.17 -12.02 -31.65
CA ASN A 303 -15.50 -12.15 -32.92
C ASN A 303 -16.36 -11.39 -33.94
N VAL A 304 -16.18 -10.07 -34.00
CA VAL A 304 -16.58 -9.31 -35.18
C VAL A 304 -15.57 -9.68 -36.27
N SER A 305 -15.78 -10.87 -36.85
CA SER A 305 -15.17 -11.24 -38.10
C SER A 305 -15.63 -10.19 -39.10
N SER A 306 -14.73 -9.30 -39.51
CA SER A 306 -14.93 -8.47 -40.70
C SER A 306 -15.19 -9.45 -41.86
N ALA A 307 -16.47 -9.63 -42.20
CA ALA A 307 -16.90 -10.45 -43.31
C ALA A 307 -16.53 -9.74 -44.61
N SER A 308 -15.28 -9.87 -45.01
CA SER A 308 -14.85 -9.65 -46.38
C SER A 308 -15.38 -10.81 -47.20
N GLY A 309 -16.50 -10.61 -47.89
CA GLY A 309 -17.01 -11.57 -48.86
C GLY A 309 -16.04 -11.75 -50.03
N ALA A 310 -15.59 -12.98 -50.26
CA ALA A 310 -15.10 -13.44 -51.54
C ALA A 310 -15.27 -14.96 -51.61
N GLY A 311 -15.87 -15.41 -52.72
CA GLY A 311 -16.46 -16.74 -52.88
C GLY A 311 -15.49 -17.92 -52.90
N ALA A 312 -16.10 -19.09 -52.74
CA ALA A 312 -15.50 -20.41 -52.73
C ALA A 312 -15.08 -20.91 -54.12
N VAL A 313 -13.96 -21.64 -54.20
CA VAL A 313 -13.75 -22.88 -55.00
C VAL A 313 -12.53 -23.67 -54.44
N PRO A 314 -12.31 -24.97 -54.75
CA PRO A 314 -12.09 -26.02 -53.76
C PRO A 314 -10.67 -26.65 -53.78
N GLU A 315 -10.51 -27.60 -52.88
CA GLU A 315 -9.33 -28.36 -52.41
C GLU A 315 -8.77 -29.44 -53.38
N VAL A 316 -7.43 -29.61 -53.41
CA VAL A 316 -6.69 -30.85 -53.77
C VAL A 316 -5.26 -30.82 -53.12
N PRO A 317 -4.54 -31.95 -52.86
CA PRO A 317 -3.89 -32.25 -51.57
C PRO A 317 -2.33 -32.36 -51.58
N ASP A 318 -1.74 -32.31 -50.37
CA ASP A 318 -0.47 -32.89 -49.83
C ASP A 318 0.87 -32.75 -50.61
N LEU A 319 2.08 -32.44 -50.12
CA LEU A 319 2.91 -32.54 -48.87
C LEU A 319 4.23 -31.73 -49.16
N PRO A 320 5.32 -31.70 -48.35
CA PRO A 320 5.50 -31.57 -46.90
C PRO A 320 6.35 -30.31 -46.50
N THR A 321 6.29 -29.97 -45.22
CA THR A 321 7.06 -28.92 -44.52
C THR A 321 8.59 -29.09 -44.55
N PRO A 322 9.36 -27.99 -44.49
CA PRO A 322 10.63 -27.97 -43.78
C PRO A 322 10.64 -26.96 -42.62
N HIS A 323 11.07 -27.44 -41.45
CA HIS A 323 11.39 -26.67 -40.26
C HIS A 323 12.44 -25.59 -40.50
N GLY A 324 12.23 -24.40 -39.91
CA GLY A 324 13.27 -23.38 -39.72
C GLY A 324 12.73 -22.15 -38.94
N PRO A 325 13.48 -21.60 -37.98
CA PRO A 325 12.97 -20.61 -37.02
C PRO A 325 12.75 -19.23 -37.67
N GLN A 326 11.59 -18.61 -37.41
CA GLN A 326 11.27 -17.26 -37.87
C GLN A 326 12.18 -16.22 -37.18
N LYS A 327 13.03 -15.55 -37.96
CA LYS A 327 13.79 -14.37 -37.53
C LYS A 327 12.90 -13.11 -37.59
N THR A 328 12.86 -12.35 -36.50
CA THR A 328 12.23 -11.02 -36.42
C THR A 328 12.82 -10.07 -37.48
N PRO A 329 12.00 -9.27 -38.19
CA PRO A 329 12.50 -8.41 -39.25
C PRO A 329 13.37 -7.27 -38.70
N THR A 330 14.57 -7.10 -39.26
CA THR A 330 15.52 -6.05 -38.90
C THR A 330 15.00 -4.65 -39.23
N LYS A 331 15.35 -3.67 -38.38
CA LYS A 331 14.93 -2.25 -38.42
C LYS A 331 15.04 -1.56 -39.80
N LYS A 332 15.88 -2.05 -40.72
CA LYS A 332 15.99 -1.55 -42.11
C LYS A 332 14.74 -1.81 -42.96
N LYS A 333 14.07 -2.97 -42.81
CA LYS A 333 12.86 -3.29 -43.59
C LYS A 333 11.64 -2.46 -43.15
N ILE A 334 11.51 -2.18 -41.85
CA ILE A 334 10.45 -1.33 -41.28
C ILE A 334 10.57 0.11 -41.80
N ARG A 335 11.80 0.65 -41.87
CA ARG A 335 12.07 2.00 -42.38
C ARG A 335 11.69 2.18 -43.86
N LYS A 336 11.90 1.16 -44.70
CA LYS A 336 11.57 1.22 -46.14
C LYS A 336 10.05 1.19 -46.37
N LYS A 337 9.31 0.43 -45.54
CA LYS A 337 7.84 0.37 -45.58
C LYS A 337 7.21 1.67 -45.07
N ALA A 338 7.75 2.28 -44.01
CA ALA A 338 7.29 3.57 -43.48
C ALA A 338 7.48 4.74 -44.46
N ARG A 339 8.53 4.72 -45.29
CA ARG A 339 8.76 5.75 -46.33
C ARG A 339 7.78 5.64 -47.50
N ALA A 340 7.25 4.45 -47.78
CA ALA A 340 6.27 4.22 -48.84
C ALA A 340 4.84 4.64 -48.43
N LEU A 341 4.54 4.64 -47.13
CA LEU A 341 3.23 5.00 -46.56
C LEU A 341 3.10 6.48 -46.14
N MET A 342 4.08 7.32 -46.50
CA MET A 342 4.13 8.73 -46.11
C MET A 342 3.21 9.59 -47.00
N PRO A 343 2.29 10.39 -46.43
CA PRO A 343 1.45 11.33 -47.18
C PRO A 343 2.26 12.40 -47.93
N GLU A 344 1.75 12.88 -49.07
CA GLU A 344 2.51 13.76 -49.98
C GLU A 344 2.88 15.11 -49.39
N SER A 345 2.06 15.65 -48.48
CA SER A 345 2.28 16.91 -47.76
C SER A 345 3.58 16.91 -46.94
N PHE A 346 4.06 15.74 -46.50
CA PHE A 346 5.27 15.62 -45.68
C PHE A 346 6.54 15.27 -46.48
N LYS A 347 6.46 15.06 -47.80
CA LYS A 347 7.64 14.74 -48.63
C LYS A 347 8.61 15.93 -48.77
N LYS A 348 8.15 17.17 -48.53
CA LYS A 348 8.92 18.41 -48.72
C LYS A 348 9.52 19.00 -47.43
N CYS A 349 9.23 18.46 -46.25
CA CYS A 349 9.78 18.99 -44.99
C CYS A 349 11.20 18.43 -44.71
N PRO A 350 12.19 19.26 -44.34
CA PRO A 350 13.47 18.78 -43.84
C PRO A 350 13.28 18.04 -42.51
N ARG A 351 14.10 17.00 -42.29
CA ARG A 351 13.99 16.05 -41.15
C ARG A 351 13.69 16.74 -39.82
N PHE A 352 12.62 16.32 -39.16
CA PHE A 352 12.29 16.70 -37.78
C PHE A 352 13.37 16.19 -36.81
N SER A 353 13.94 17.10 -36.00
CA SER A 353 15.11 16.80 -35.15
C SER A 353 14.78 16.23 -33.77
N LYS A 354 13.50 16.07 -33.39
CA LYS A 354 13.11 15.57 -32.06
C LYS A 354 11.94 14.57 -32.11
N GLY A 355 12.20 13.31 -31.76
CA GLY A 355 11.21 12.32 -31.30
C GLY A 355 10.44 11.51 -32.37
N PRO A 356 9.76 10.40 -31.97
CA PRO A 356 8.99 9.56 -32.88
C PRO A 356 7.73 10.26 -33.38
N VAL A 357 7.52 10.27 -34.69
CA VAL A 357 6.44 11.02 -35.38
C VAL A 357 5.21 10.12 -35.57
N CYS A 358 4.06 10.57 -35.09
CA CYS A 358 2.75 10.01 -35.42
C CYS A 358 2.05 10.94 -36.43
N TRP A 359 1.76 10.42 -37.64
CA TRP A 359 1.29 11.24 -38.76
C TRP A 359 -0.08 11.90 -38.56
N ALA A 360 -0.95 11.29 -37.75
CA ALA A 360 -2.27 11.82 -37.45
C ALA A 360 -2.24 13.03 -36.50
N HIS A 361 -1.21 13.15 -35.65
CA HIS A 361 -1.14 14.22 -34.65
C HIS A 361 -0.51 15.49 -35.20
N ASN A 362 0.44 15.38 -36.13
CA ASN A 362 1.15 16.52 -36.71
C ASN A 362 0.53 17.04 -38.03
N GLY A 363 -0.62 16.51 -38.45
CA GLY A 363 -1.26 16.85 -39.74
C GLY A 363 -2.28 17.98 -39.68
N GLU A 364 -2.80 18.32 -38.50
CA GLU A 364 -3.80 19.38 -38.33
C GLU A 364 -3.18 20.56 -37.58
N GLY A 365 -2.80 21.60 -38.31
CA GLY A 365 -2.41 22.89 -37.73
C GLY A 365 -1.00 23.37 -38.07
N THR A 366 -0.74 23.65 -39.34
CA THR A 366 0.30 24.62 -39.74
C THR A 366 -0.37 25.75 -40.51
N GLY A 367 -0.92 26.70 -39.78
CA GLY A 367 -1.20 28.06 -40.25
C GLY A 367 -0.30 29.01 -39.46
N ASP A 368 0.65 29.62 -40.17
CA ASP A 368 1.38 30.85 -39.87
C ASP A 368 1.89 31.09 -38.44
N ALA A 369 3.18 30.78 -38.24
CA ALA A 369 4.02 31.50 -37.28
C ALA A 369 5.51 31.41 -37.66
N SER A 370 5.96 32.31 -38.54
CA SER A 370 7.37 32.73 -38.64
C SER A 370 7.36 34.17 -39.16
N SER A 371 7.33 35.22 -38.32
CA SER A 371 8.44 35.82 -37.57
C SER A 371 9.67 36.11 -38.45
N ASP A 372 9.74 37.37 -38.93
CA ASP A 372 10.91 38.01 -39.54
C ASP A 372 12.14 37.97 -38.61
N PRO A 373 13.37 37.92 -39.16
CA PRO A 373 14.60 38.02 -38.39
C PRO A 373 15.10 39.48 -38.34
N GLY A 374 15.01 40.11 -37.17
CA GLY A 374 15.66 41.39 -36.87
C GLY A 374 17.01 41.18 -36.16
N GLU A 375 18.05 41.79 -36.72
CA GLU A 375 19.46 41.82 -36.32
C GLU A 375 19.74 42.21 -34.85
N GLN A 376 20.82 41.65 -34.30
CA GLN A 376 21.56 42.13 -33.12
C GLN A 376 22.62 43.19 -33.56
N PRO A 377 23.55 43.64 -32.68
CA PRO A 377 23.43 44.72 -31.70
C PRO A 377 24.43 45.89 -31.99
N ALA A 378 24.20 47.06 -31.39
CA ALA A 378 25.23 48.04 -30.98
C ALA A 378 24.63 49.00 -29.94
#